data_AF-A0AA38BUR6-F1
#
_entry.id   AF-A0AA38BUR6-F1
#
_cell.length_a   1.000
_cell.length_b   1.000
_cell.length_c   1.000
_cell.angle_alpha   90.00
_cell.angle_beta   90.00
_cell.angle_gamma   90.00
#
_symmetry.space_group_name_H-M   'P 1'
#
loop_
_entity.id
_entity.type
_entity.pdbx_description
1 polymer ?
#
loop_
_entity_poly.entity_id
_entity_poly.type
_entity_poly.pdbx_seq_one_letter_code
_entity_poly.pdbx_strand_id
1 'polypeptide(L)'
;IEYWPDPQRGIQEAYRVVKQGGKACIIGPVYPKVWLSRFFADMWMLFPREEEYIEWFTKAGFIDVKLKRVGPKWYRGARRFGLIIGCSVTGVKPAHGPSPLQLGPKVEDVKRPINPIMFLIKFLLGSIASAYFVWVPFYMWIKDKIVPEGQPI
;
A
#
# COMPACT_ATOMS: atom_id res chain seq x y z
N ILE A 1 -6.12 -1.47 0.16
CA ILE A 1 -5.73 -2.30 1.33
C ILE A 1 -4.95 -1.51 2.39
N GLU A 2 -4.38 -0.35 2.05
CA GLU A 2 -3.66 0.53 3.00
C GLU A 2 -4.47 0.93 4.24
N TYR A 3 -5.78 1.12 4.10
CA TYR A 3 -6.67 1.50 5.21
C TYR A 3 -7.26 0.30 5.98
N TRP A 4 -6.80 -0.92 5.69
CA TRP A 4 -7.33 -2.10 6.36
C TRP A 4 -6.56 -2.30 7.67
N PRO A 5 -7.25 -2.38 8.83
CA PRO A 5 -6.59 -2.60 10.12
C PRO A 5 -5.78 -3.91 10.15
N ASP A 6 -6.23 -4.92 9.39
CA ASP A 6 -5.58 -6.22 9.23
C ASP A 6 -5.58 -6.62 7.74
N PRO A 7 -4.56 -6.20 6.97
CA PRO A 7 -4.42 -6.54 5.55
C PRO A 7 -4.44 -8.05 5.27
N GLN A 8 -3.81 -8.83 6.15
CA GLN A 8 -3.67 -10.27 5.99
C GLN A 8 -5.02 -10.97 6.04
N ARG A 9 -5.89 -10.60 6.99
CA ARG A 9 -7.26 -11.12 7.09
C ARG A 9 -8.09 -10.76 5.87
N GLY A 10 -7.94 -9.56 5.35
CA GLY A 10 -8.63 -9.16 4.14
C GLY A 10 -8.19 -9.95 2.89
N ILE A 11 -6.91 -10.31 2.78
CA ILE A 11 -6.41 -11.18 1.71
C ILE A 11 -6.89 -12.62 1.89
N GLN A 12 -6.97 -13.11 3.13
CA GLN A 12 -7.56 -14.41 3.44
C GLN A 12 -9.04 -14.47 3.01
N GLU A 13 -9.78 -13.39 3.23
CA GLU A 13 -11.16 -13.28 2.78
C GLU A 13 -11.27 -13.26 1.25
N ALA A 14 -10.34 -12.57 0.56
CA ALA A 14 -10.24 -12.65 -0.89
C ALA A 14 -10.00 -14.10 -1.35
N TYR A 15 -9.15 -14.86 -0.67
CA TYR A 15 -8.93 -16.28 -0.97
C TYR A 15 -10.21 -17.11 -0.81
N ARG A 16 -11.01 -16.85 0.23
CA ARG A 16 -12.29 -17.55 0.46
C ARG A 16 -13.27 -17.33 -0.69
N VAL A 17 -13.42 -16.09 -1.15
CA VAL A 17 -14.42 -15.68 -2.16
C VAL A 17 -14.01 -16.03 -3.59
N VAL A 18 -12.73 -15.98 -3.92
CA VAL A 18 -12.24 -16.31 -5.26
C VAL A 18 -12.52 -17.77 -5.59
N LYS A 19 -12.98 -18.04 -6.82
CA LYS A 19 -13.21 -19.40 -7.34
C LYS A 19 -11.88 -20.10 -7.61
N GLN A 20 -11.86 -21.43 -7.63
CA GLN A 20 -10.68 -22.20 -8.04
C GLN A 20 -10.23 -21.77 -9.45
N GLY A 21 -8.91 -21.59 -9.64
CA GLY A 21 -8.32 -21.06 -10.86
C GLY A 21 -8.52 -19.55 -11.06
N GLY A 22 -9.32 -18.90 -10.22
CA GLY A 22 -9.53 -17.46 -10.25
C GLY A 22 -8.32 -16.68 -9.77
N LYS A 23 -8.20 -15.44 -10.25
CA LYS A 23 -7.11 -14.52 -9.91
C LYS A 23 -7.61 -13.41 -9.01
N ALA A 24 -7.02 -13.28 -7.83
CA ALA A 24 -7.16 -12.09 -7.00
C ALA A 24 -6.21 -11.01 -7.50
N CYS A 25 -6.64 -9.75 -7.49
CA CYS A 25 -5.81 -8.58 -7.78
C CYS A 25 -6.06 -7.52 -6.72
N ILE A 26 -5.01 -7.09 -6.04
CA ILE A 26 -5.07 -6.02 -5.04
C ILE A 26 -4.12 -4.92 -5.47
N ILE A 27 -4.60 -3.69 -5.40
CA ILE A 27 -3.81 -2.49 -5.66
C ILE A 27 -3.64 -1.73 -4.34
N GLY A 28 -2.43 -1.25 -4.10
CA GLY A 28 -2.13 -0.43 -2.94
C GLY A 28 -0.87 0.40 -3.14
N PRO A 29 -0.62 1.35 -2.24
CA PRO A 29 0.60 2.18 -2.24
C PRO A 29 1.83 1.32 -1.96
N VAL A 30 3.02 1.88 -2.17
CA VAL A 30 4.28 1.21 -1.83
C VAL A 30 5.10 2.10 -0.92
N TYR A 31 5.74 1.48 0.07
CA TYR A 31 6.63 2.17 1.00
C TYR A 31 7.72 2.98 0.27
N PRO A 32 7.88 4.29 0.61
CA PRO A 32 8.79 5.17 -0.10
C PRO A 32 10.26 4.88 0.26
N LYS A 33 11.18 5.36 -0.59
CA LYS A 33 12.63 5.18 -0.40
C LYS A 33 13.33 6.35 0.28
N VAL A 34 12.78 7.56 0.17
CA VAL A 34 13.38 8.78 0.74
C VAL A 34 13.04 8.89 2.22
N TRP A 35 14.01 9.26 3.04
CA TRP A 35 13.86 9.34 4.50
C TRP A 35 12.67 10.20 4.93
N LEU A 36 12.48 11.38 4.31
CA LEU A 36 11.40 12.30 4.67
C LEU A 36 10.02 11.74 4.31
N SER A 37 9.89 11.09 3.14
CA SER A 37 8.65 10.44 2.75
C SER A 37 8.36 9.21 3.62
N ARG A 38 9.39 8.47 4.05
CA ARG A 38 9.26 7.36 5.00
C ARG A 38 8.71 7.84 6.33
N PHE A 39 9.28 8.92 6.87
CA PHE A 39 8.81 9.54 8.10
C PHE A 39 7.31 9.86 8.05
N PHE A 40 6.83 10.55 7.01
CA PHE A 40 5.41 10.84 6.86
C PHE A 40 4.56 9.59 6.57
N ALA A 41 5.10 8.60 5.86
CA ALA A 41 4.41 7.34 5.62
C ALA A 41 4.20 6.56 6.92
N ASP A 42 5.24 6.44 7.76
CA ASP A 42 5.20 5.73 9.04
C ASP A 42 4.27 6.43 10.05
N MET A 43 4.18 7.76 9.99
CA MET A 43 3.34 8.53 10.91
C MET A 43 1.85 8.46 10.63
N TRP A 44 1.44 8.31 9.37
CA TRP A 44 0.04 8.45 8.99
C TRP A 44 -0.45 7.39 8.01
N MET A 45 0.28 7.19 6.92
CA MET A 45 -0.22 6.42 5.78
C MET A 45 -0.01 4.90 5.91
N LEU A 46 0.95 4.47 6.73
CA LEU A 46 1.33 3.08 6.99
C LEU A 46 1.47 2.24 5.70
N PHE A 47 2.14 2.82 4.70
CA PHE A 47 2.31 2.19 3.39
C PHE A 47 3.06 0.86 3.50
N PRO A 48 2.48 -0.26 3.03
CA PRO A 48 3.16 -1.53 3.09
C PRO A 48 4.34 -1.59 2.11
N ARG A 49 5.30 -2.44 2.44
CA ARG A 49 6.41 -2.80 1.57
C ARG A 49 5.95 -3.80 0.51
N GLU A 50 6.65 -3.83 -0.62
CA GLU A 50 6.34 -4.73 -1.74
C GLU A 50 6.36 -6.20 -1.30
N GLU A 51 7.30 -6.53 -0.42
CA GLU A 51 7.49 -7.86 0.15
C GLU A 51 6.31 -8.28 1.03
N GLU A 52 5.72 -7.35 1.78
CA GLU A 52 4.58 -7.62 2.66
C GLU A 52 3.36 -8.05 1.87
N TYR A 53 3.10 -7.42 0.72
CA TYR A 53 2.03 -7.86 -0.17
C TYR A 53 2.24 -9.30 -0.67
N ILE A 54 3.46 -9.63 -1.10
CA ILE A 54 3.79 -10.97 -1.61
C ILE A 54 3.63 -12.00 -0.48
N GLU A 55 4.12 -11.67 0.72
CA GLU A 55 3.96 -12.51 1.90
C GLU A 55 2.50 -12.75 2.24
N TRP A 56 1.65 -11.71 2.21
CA TRP A 56 0.26 -11.87 2.57
C TRP A 56 -0.50 -12.79 1.61
N PHE A 57 -0.24 -12.67 0.30
CA PHE A 57 -0.81 -13.55 -0.71
C PHE A 57 -0.31 -14.98 -0.55
N THR A 58 0.99 -15.15 -0.33
CA THR A 58 1.62 -16.46 -0.16
C THR A 58 1.09 -17.16 1.10
N LYS A 59 1.05 -16.44 2.23
CA LYS A 59 0.48 -16.94 3.50
C LYS A 59 -0.98 -17.32 3.34
N ALA A 60 -1.76 -16.53 2.61
CA ALA A 60 -3.17 -16.84 2.33
C ALA A 60 -3.37 -18.05 1.41
N GLY A 61 -2.32 -18.61 0.80
CA GLY A 61 -2.37 -19.81 -0.05
C GLY A 61 -2.50 -19.55 -1.55
N PHE A 62 -2.39 -18.29 -1.99
CA PHE A 62 -2.34 -18.00 -3.43
C PHE A 62 -1.01 -18.48 -4.04
N ILE A 63 -1.07 -18.94 -5.29
CA ILE A 63 0.09 -19.32 -6.10
C ILE A 63 0.28 -18.34 -7.27
N ASP A 64 1.41 -18.43 -7.97
CA ASP A 64 1.77 -17.53 -9.08
C ASP A 64 1.65 -16.04 -8.68
N VAL A 65 2.16 -15.72 -7.48
CA VAL A 65 2.08 -14.36 -6.94
C VAL A 65 3.00 -13.44 -7.73
N LYS A 66 2.41 -12.42 -8.36
CA LYS A 66 3.11 -11.45 -9.20
C LYS A 66 2.85 -10.04 -8.71
N LEU A 67 3.92 -9.26 -8.57
CA LEU A 67 3.86 -7.84 -8.24
C LEU A 67 4.23 -7.01 -9.47
N LYS A 68 3.33 -6.11 -9.85
CA LYS A 68 3.54 -5.12 -10.91
C LYS A 68 3.46 -3.73 -10.32
N ARG A 69 4.54 -2.97 -10.45
CA ARG A 69 4.61 -1.57 -10.01
C ARG A 69 3.76 -0.70 -10.93
N VAL A 70 3.03 0.24 -10.33
CA VAL A 70 2.19 1.21 -11.02
C VAL A 70 2.70 2.60 -10.69
N GLY A 71 3.04 3.35 -11.73
CA GLY A 71 3.51 4.71 -11.60
C GLY A 71 3.33 5.45 -12.92
N PRO A 72 3.24 6.78 -12.86
CA PRO A 72 3.12 7.60 -14.05
C PRO A 72 4.39 7.51 -14.89
N LYS A 73 4.24 7.51 -16.22
CA LYS A 73 5.38 7.46 -17.16
C LYS A 73 6.36 8.62 -16.96
N TRP A 74 5.85 9.80 -16.59
CA TRP A 74 6.62 11.03 -16.38
C TRP A 74 7.54 10.99 -15.14
N TYR A 75 7.51 9.92 -14.33
CA TYR A 75 8.56 9.71 -13.34
C TYR A 75 9.87 9.23 -13.95
N ARG A 76 9.92 8.79 -15.22
CA ARG A 76 11.17 8.35 -15.90
C ARG A 76 11.98 7.31 -15.10
N GLY A 77 11.28 6.45 -14.34
CA GLY A 77 11.90 5.47 -13.46
C GLY A 77 12.49 6.03 -12.15
N ALA A 78 12.30 7.33 -11.86
CA ALA A 78 12.77 7.99 -10.66
C ALA A 78 12.09 7.42 -9.41
N ARG A 79 12.78 6.49 -8.76
CA ARG A 79 12.49 6.02 -7.39
C ARG A 79 13.06 6.96 -6.32
N ARG A 80 13.89 7.93 -6.76
CA ARG A 80 14.73 8.78 -5.91
C ARG A 80 13.95 9.80 -5.09
N PHE A 81 12.72 10.11 -5.50
CA PHE A 81 11.81 10.99 -4.76
C PHE A 81 10.70 10.23 -4.02
N GLY A 82 10.80 8.89 -3.96
CA GLY A 82 9.94 8.07 -3.12
C GLY A 82 8.54 7.80 -3.66
N LEU A 83 8.21 8.23 -4.89
CA LEU A 83 6.88 8.05 -5.46
C LEU A 83 6.81 6.80 -6.33
N ILE A 84 6.58 5.64 -5.71
CA ILE A 84 5.80 4.61 -6.40
C ILE A 84 4.38 4.83 -5.93
N ILE A 85 3.51 5.26 -6.84
CA ILE A 85 2.10 5.58 -6.52
C ILE A 85 1.37 4.30 -6.08
N GLY A 86 1.80 3.13 -6.56
CA GLY A 86 1.39 1.87 -5.97
C GLY A 86 1.97 0.64 -6.65
N CYS A 87 1.54 -0.52 -6.20
CA CYS A 87 1.72 -1.79 -6.86
C CYS A 87 0.38 -2.50 -7.01
N SER A 88 0.26 -3.27 -8.09
CA SER A 88 -0.77 -4.28 -8.28
C SER A 88 -0.15 -5.64 -7.98
N VAL A 89 -0.76 -6.39 -7.07
CA VAL A 89 -0.34 -7.72 -6.70
C VAL A 89 -1.44 -8.69 -7.07
N THR A 90 -1.08 -9.72 -7.83
CA THR A 90 -2.00 -10.74 -8.29
C THR A 90 -1.59 -12.10 -7.79
N GLY A 91 -2.54 -12.97 -7.49
CA GLY A 91 -2.31 -14.37 -7.15
C GLY A 91 -3.48 -15.24 -7.58
N VAL A 92 -3.19 -16.49 -7.94
CA VAL A 92 -4.17 -17.47 -8.43
C VAL A 92 -4.54 -18.42 -7.30
N LYS A 93 -5.83 -18.71 -7.15
CA LYS A 93 -6.30 -19.71 -6.18
C LYS A 93 -6.12 -21.12 -6.75
N PRO A 94 -5.27 -21.98 -6.15
CA PRO A 94 -4.97 -23.29 -6.71
C PRO A 94 -6.13 -24.29 -6.58
N ALA A 95 -6.83 -24.29 -5.44
CA ALA A 95 -7.82 -25.31 -5.10
C ALA A 95 -9.04 -24.72 -4.39
N HIS A 96 -10.16 -25.44 -4.43
CA HIS A 96 -11.32 -25.14 -3.59
C HIS A 96 -11.01 -25.28 -2.10
N GLY A 97 -11.77 -24.56 -1.27
CA GLY A 97 -11.65 -24.61 0.19
C GLY A 97 -11.22 -23.28 0.83
N PRO A 98 -11.10 -23.28 2.18
CA PRO A 98 -10.62 -22.13 2.93
C PRO A 98 -9.11 -21.92 2.73
N SER A 99 -8.63 -20.74 3.13
CA SER A 99 -7.20 -20.47 3.16
C SER A 99 -6.49 -21.41 4.15
N PRO A 100 -5.27 -21.89 3.85
CA PRO A 100 -4.46 -22.66 4.80
C PRO A 100 -4.03 -21.82 6.01
N LEU A 101 -4.06 -20.48 5.91
CA LEU A 101 -3.76 -19.59 7.02
C LEU A 101 -4.88 -19.66 8.05
N GLN A 102 -4.53 -19.93 9.30
CA GLN A 102 -5.44 -19.77 10.44
C GLN A 102 -5.10 -18.47 11.16
N LEU A 103 -6.05 -17.53 11.18
CA LEU A 103 -5.92 -16.30 11.94
C LEU A 103 -6.76 -16.43 13.22
N GLY A 104 -6.29 -15.81 14.31
CA GLY A 104 -7.03 -15.73 15.57
C GLY A 104 -8.34 -14.95 15.45
N PRO A 105 -9.07 -14.71 16.56
CA PRO A 105 -10.26 -13.86 16.54
C PRO A 105 -9.90 -12.44 16.10
N LYS A 106 -10.83 -11.76 15.42
CA LYS A 106 -10.67 -10.35 15.05
C LYS A 106 -10.77 -9.51 16.32
N VAL A 107 -9.69 -8.84 16.70
CA VAL A 107 -9.66 -7.94 17.86
C VAL A 107 -9.66 -6.50 17.34
N GLU A 108 -10.85 -5.94 17.13
CA GLU A 108 -11.02 -4.50 16.93
C GLU A 108 -11.68 -3.91 18.18
N ASP A 109 -10.98 -3.03 18.86
CA ASP A 109 -11.51 -2.32 20.02
C ASP A 109 -12.21 -1.02 19.58
N VAL A 110 -13.46 -1.16 19.14
CA VAL A 110 -14.32 -0.05 18.72
C VAL A 110 -14.93 0.73 19.90
N LYS A 111 -14.81 0.23 21.13
CA LYS A 111 -15.41 0.86 22.32
C LYS A 111 -14.43 1.76 23.08
N ARG A 112 -13.15 1.73 22.71
CA ARG A 112 -12.12 2.52 23.38
C ARG A 112 -12.43 4.03 23.28
N PRO A 113 -12.49 4.76 24.41
CA PRO A 113 -12.70 6.20 24.36
C PRO A 113 -11.52 6.89 23.67
N ILE A 114 -11.85 7.86 22.81
CA ILE A 114 -10.86 8.67 22.10
C ILE A 114 -10.39 9.78 23.03
N ASN A 115 -9.07 9.95 23.17
CA ASN A 115 -8.51 11.12 23.86
C ASN A 115 -8.56 12.34 22.90
N PRO A 116 -9.31 13.42 23.22
CA PRO A 116 -9.50 14.55 22.30
C PRO A 116 -8.21 15.30 21.94
N ILE A 117 -7.27 15.42 22.88
CA ILE A 117 -5.97 16.07 22.65
C ILE A 117 -5.14 15.22 21.69
N MET A 118 -5.07 13.91 21.94
CA MET A 118 -4.37 12.97 21.06
C MET A 118 -5.00 12.94 19.66
N PHE A 119 -6.33 13.04 19.59
CA PHE A 119 -7.05 13.14 18.32
C PHE A 119 -6.65 14.40 17.56
N LEU A 120 -6.64 15.57 18.21
CA LEU A 120 -6.23 16.83 17.59
C LEU A 120 -4.79 16.77 17.08
N ILE A 121 -3.86 16.24 17.88
CA ILE A 121 -2.46 16.04 17.48
C ILE A 121 -2.37 15.14 16.24
N LYS A 122 -3.03 13.97 16.27
CA LYS A 122 -3.05 13.05 15.13
C LYS A 122 -3.67 13.67 13.89
N PHE A 123 -4.71 14.48 14.05
CA PHE A 123 -5.37 15.19 12.96
C PHE A 123 -4.43 16.22 12.30
N LEU A 124 -3.73 17.02 13.10
CA LEU A 124 -2.75 17.99 12.58
C LEU A 124 -1.59 17.28 11.88
N LEU A 125 -1.03 16.23 12.49
CA LEU A 125 0.05 15.44 11.89
C LEU A 125 -0.38 14.78 10.59
N GLY A 126 -1.59 14.21 10.55
CA GLY A 126 -2.17 13.62 9.34
C GLY A 126 -2.39 14.65 8.24
N SER A 127 -2.82 15.86 8.59
CA SER A 127 -3.02 16.96 7.65
C SER A 127 -1.69 17.42 7.02
N ILE A 128 -0.62 17.52 7.82
CA ILE A 128 0.73 17.86 7.35
C ILE A 128 1.27 16.75 6.44
N ALA A 129 1.14 15.48 6.85
CA ALA A 129 1.56 14.33 6.05
C ALA A 129 0.81 14.28 4.70
N SER A 130 -0.50 14.49 4.72
CA SER A 130 -1.35 14.54 3.53
C SER A 130 -0.90 15.67 2.58
N ALA A 131 -0.71 16.89 3.11
CA ALA A 131 -0.24 18.02 2.32
C ALA A 131 1.11 17.71 1.63
N TYR A 132 2.06 17.10 2.35
CA TYR A 132 3.34 16.67 1.78
C TYR A 132 3.15 15.74 0.57
N PHE A 133 2.31 14.71 0.69
CA PHE A 133 2.05 13.76 -0.40
C PHE A 133 1.22 14.34 -1.55
N VAL A 134 0.53 15.47 -1.36
CA VAL A 134 -0.10 16.25 -2.45
C VAL A 134 0.92 17.09 -3.19
N TRP A 135 1.82 17.76 -2.46
CA TRP A 135 2.81 18.66 -3.05
C TRP A 135 3.94 17.94 -3.78
N VAL A 136 4.31 16.74 -3.34
CA VAL A 136 5.41 15.98 -3.97
C VAL A 136 5.11 15.59 -5.43
N PRO A 137 3.94 15.03 -5.79
CA PRO A 137 3.55 14.81 -7.19
C PRO A 137 3.47 16.10 -8.01
N PHE A 138 2.97 17.19 -7.42
CA PHE A 138 2.90 18.49 -8.09
C PHE A 138 4.30 19.03 -8.44
N TYR A 139 5.24 18.94 -7.50
CA TYR A 139 6.64 19.28 -7.71
C TYR A 139 7.28 18.41 -8.79
N MET A 140 7.06 17.09 -8.77
CA MET A 140 7.58 16.19 -9.81
C MET A 140 6.97 16.50 -11.19
N TRP A 141 5.69 16.87 -11.24
CA TRP A 141 5.02 17.21 -12.49
C TRP A 141 5.61 18.49 -13.10
N ILE A 142 5.84 19.52 -12.29
CA ILE A 142 6.56 20.73 -12.71
C ILE A 142 7.96 20.38 -13.23
N LYS A 143 8.70 19.52 -12.50
CA LYS A 143 10.03 19.08 -12.96
C LYS A 143 9.98 18.37 -14.30
N ASP A 144 9.02 17.48 -14.53
CA ASP A 144 8.86 16.82 -15.83
C ASP A 144 8.62 17.81 -16.97
N LYS A 145 7.88 18.91 -16.71
CA LYS A 145 7.66 19.98 -17.69
C LYS A 145 8.89 20.82 -18.01
N ILE A 146 9.84 20.92 -17.07
CA ILE A 146 11.04 21.74 -17.23
C ILE A 146 12.22 20.91 -17.76
N VAL A 147 12.35 19.65 -17.32
CA VAL A 147 13.47 18.78 -17.67
C VAL A 147 13.23 18.13 -19.04
N PRO A 148 14.12 18.34 -20.04
CA PRO A 148 13.97 17.77 -21.38
C PRO A 148 13.81 16.25 -21.37
N GLU A 149 13.01 15.70 -22.29
CA GLU A 149 12.82 14.26 -22.43
C GLU A 149 14.16 13.52 -22.62
N GLY A 150 14.31 12.36 -21.97
CA GLY A 150 15.55 11.57 -21.99
C GLY A 150 16.54 11.87 -20.87
N GLN A 151 16.35 12.95 -20.11
CA GLN A 151 17.14 13.23 -18.90
C GLN A 151 16.45 12.69 -17.63
N PRO A 152 17.22 12.22 -16.62
CA PRO A 152 16.66 11.80 -15.34
C PRO A 152 16.08 12.99 -14.56
N ILE A 153 14.94 12.76 -13.91
CA ILE A 153 14.28 13.71 -13.00
C ILE A 153 14.77 13.48 -11.57
#